data_AF-A0A4S4G5T7-F1
#
_entry.id   AF-A0A4S4G5T7-F1
#
_cell.length_a   1.000
_cell.length_b   1.000
_cell.length_c   1.000
_cell.angle_alpha   90.00
_cell.angle_beta   90.00
_cell.angle_gamma   90.00
#
_symmetry.space_group_name_H-M   'P 1'
#
loop_
_entity.id
_entity.type
_entity.pdbx_description
1 polymer ?
#
loop_
_entity_poly.entity_id
_entity_poly.type
_entity_poly.pdbx_seq_one_letter_code
_entity_poly.pdbx_strand_id
1 'polypeptide(L)'
;MHQYAAGRSDALDDARIAELIGAVRSALDEGRAAEAPSVPGKRPYVKEGAVPLAPKYAESCRRCGRCVEACPVEAVDATTLKTDKGTCIACMGCVAVCPDRARTVNGLLVKAAALAIKKQEGGRKEAELFSVA
;
A
#
# COMPACT_ATOMS: atom_id res chain seq x y z
N MET A 1 10.53 -4.10 -0.89
CA MET A 1 10.66 -2.87 -1.71
C MET A 1 10.31 -1.71 -0.79
N HIS A 2 11.33 -1.13 -0.15
CA HIS A 2 11.19 0.00 0.80
C HIS A 2 12.11 1.13 0.36
N GLN A 3 11.95 1.56 -0.90
CA GLN A 3 12.88 2.50 -1.56
C GLN A 3 12.25 3.84 -1.92
N TYR A 4 10.91 3.95 -1.86
CA TYR A 4 10.18 5.20 -2.04
C TYR A 4 9.75 5.71 -0.68
N ALA A 5 9.81 7.03 -0.48
CA ALA A 5 9.57 7.68 0.81
C ALA A 5 10.41 7.11 1.97
N ALA A 6 11.54 6.45 1.68
CA ALA A 6 12.43 5.94 2.71
C ALA A 6 12.95 7.10 3.57
N GLY A 7 12.91 6.94 4.89
CA GLY A 7 13.29 7.98 5.84
C GLY A 7 12.18 8.95 6.22
N ARG A 8 10.97 8.82 5.66
CA ARG A 8 9.78 9.55 6.12
C ARG A 8 8.95 8.70 7.11
N SER A 9 8.26 9.29 8.09
CA SER A 9 8.22 10.73 8.38
C SER A 9 9.54 11.24 8.98
N ASP A 10 9.95 12.44 8.57
CA ASP A 10 11.12 13.17 9.08
C ASP A 10 10.73 14.47 9.81
N ALA A 11 11.71 15.25 10.30
CA ALA A 11 11.45 16.49 11.03
C ALA A 11 10.67 17.54 10.21
N LEU A 12 10.78 17.52 8.87
CA LEU A 12 10.00 18.40 8.01
C LEU A 12 8.54 17.93 7.94
N ASP A 13 8.32 16.61 7.91
CA ASP A 13 6.99 16.02 8.01
C ASP A 13 6.33 16.38 9.34
N ASP A 14 7.05 16.25 10.45
CA ASP A 14 6.53 16.58 11.79
C ASP A 14 6.13 18.06 11.89
N ALA A 15 6.97 18.97 11.38
CA ALA A 15 6.68 20.40 11.34
C ALA A 15 5.43 20.70 10.49
N ARG A 16 5.34 20.09 9.30
CA ARG A 16 4.19 20.27 8.40
C ARG A 16 2.91 19.72 9.00
N ILE A 17 2.95 18.55 9.65
CA ILE A 17 1.80 17.96 10.34
C ILE A 17 1.33 18.88 11.48
N ALA A 18 2.24 19.44 12.27
CA ALA A 18 1.89 20.36 13.35
C ALA A 18 1.18 21.62 12.83
N GLU A 19 1.67 22.19 11.72
CA GLU A 19 1.03 23.33 11.04
C GLU A 19 -0.40 22.98 10.57
N LEU A 20 -0.57 21.84 9.90
CA LEU A 20 -1.86 21.37 9.40
C LEU A 20 -2.86 21.13 10.55
N ILE A 21 -2.41 20.53 11.65
CA ILE A 21 -3.23 20.34 12.86
C ILE A 21 -3.66 21.69 13.44
N GLY A 22 -2.77 22.68 13.48
CA GLY A 22 -3.09 24.03 13.92
C GLY A 22 -4.20 24.67 13.08
N ALA A 23 -4.11 24.55 11.75
CA ALA A 23 -5.12 25.06 10.83
C ALA A 23 -6.49 24.38 11.03
N VAL A 24 -6.51 23.06 11.21
CA VAL A 24 -7.75 22.32 11.49
C VAL A 24 -8.36 22.76 12.83
N ARG A 25 -7.55 22.91 13.87
CA ARG A 25 -8.04 23.36 15.19
C ARG A 25 -8.67 24.75 15.12
N SER A 26 -7.99 25.73 14.51
CA SER A 26 -8.54 27.08 14.32
C SER A 26 -9.86 27.06 13.55
N ALA A 27 -9.97 26.25 12.48
CA ALA A 27 -11.22 26.13 11.74
C ALA A 27 -12.36 25.56 12.60
N LEU A 28 -12.09 24.54 13.42
CA LEU A 28 -13.08 23.97 14.34
C LEU A 28 -13.50 24.96 15.43
N ASP A 29 -12.54 25.68 16.03
CA ASP A 29 -12.79 26.66 17.09
C ASP A 29 -13.63 27.84 16.57
N GLU A 30 -13.42 28.24 15.32
CA GLU A 30 -14.19 29.30 14.64
C GLU A 30 -15.56 28.80 14.13
N GLY A 31 -15.91 27.54 14.34
CA GLY A 31 -17.18 26.97 13.88
C GLY A 31 -17.28 26.83 12.37
N ARG A 32 -16.15 26.86 11.64
CA ARG A 32 -16.08 26.55 10.21
C ARG A 32 -16.22 25.03 10.04
N ALA A 33 -17.44 24.54 10.21
CA ALA A 33 -17.80 23.17 9.89
C ALA A 33 -17.70 22.99 8.38
N ALA A 34 -16.57 22.45 7.93
CA ALA A 34 -16.38 22.17 6.52
C ALA A 34 -17.41 21.12 6.06
N GLU A 35 -18.08 21.40 4.94
CA GLU A 35 -18.67 20.34 4.13
C GLU A 35 -17.59 19.30 3.79
N ALA A 36 -17.99 18.11 3.34
CA ALA A 36 -17.05 17.08 2.95
C ALA A 36 -16.04 17.66 1.92
N PRO A 37 -14.71 17.63 2.20
CA PRO A 37 -13.73 18.24 1.31
C PRO A 37 -13.69 17.56 -0.05
N SER A 38 -13.50 18.36 -1.10
CA SER A 38 -13.18 17.84 -2.42
C SER A 38 -11.75 17.30 -2.40
N VAL A 39 -11.62 15.98 -2.26
CA VAL A 39 -10.32 15.29 -2.28
C VAL A 39 -9.98 14.87 -3.72
N PRO A 40 -8.83 15.28 -4.27
CA PRO A 40 -8.44 14.91 -5.62
C PRO A 40 -8.29 13.39 -5.74
N GLY A 41 -8.78 12.84 -6.85
CA GLY A 41 -8.69 11.41 -7.11
C GLY A 41 -9.68 10.94 -8.17
N LYS A 42 -9.39 9.80 -8.79
CA LYS A 42 -10.31 9.13 -9.72
C LYS A 42 -11.30 8.30 -8.90
N ARG A 43 -12.59 8.62 -9.00
CA ARG A 43 -13.70 7.91 -8.33
C ARG A 43 -14.74 7.49 -9.38
N PRO A 44 -15.30 6.26 -9.32
CA PRO A 44 -14.96 5.17 -8.41
C PRO A 44 -13.51 4.67 -8.60
N TYR A 45 -12.92 4.11 -7.56
CA TYR A 45 -11.54 3.62 -7.60
C TYR A 45 -11.45 2.38 -8.49
N VAL A 46 -10.75 2.46 -9.63
CA VAL A 46 -10.43 1.32 -10.51
C VAL A 46 -9.25 1.73 -11.43
N LYS A 47 -8.30 0.87 -11.81
CA LYS A 47 -8.29 -0.58 -12.01
C LYS A 47 -7.11 -1.25 -11.29
N GLU A 48 -7.14 -2.58 -11.23
CA GLU A 48 -6.04 -3.47 -10.84
C GLU A 48 -4.67 -2.92 -11.27
N GLY A 49 -3.68 -3.00 -10.37
CA GLY A 49 -2.31 -2.57 -10.68
C GLY A 49 -1.81 -3.28 -11.93
N ALA A 50 -1.23 -2.53 -12.88
CA ALA A 50 -0.82 -3.04 -14.20
C ALA A 50 0.19 -4.21 -14.15
N VAL A 51 0.81 -4.46 -12.99
CA VAL A 51 1.80 -5.52 -12.80
C VAL A 51 1.19 -6.64 -11.94
N PRO A 52 1.06 -7.87 -12.47
CA PRO A 52 0.46 -8.99 -11.75
C PRO A 52 1.44 -9.55 -10.70
N LEU A 53 1.42 -8.98 -9.50
CA LEU A 53 2.35 -9.32 -8.41
C LEU A 53 1.90 -10.49 -7.52
N ALA A 54 0.83 -11.21 -7.88
CA ALA A 54 0.32 -12.34 -7.10
C ALA A 54 1.45 -13.39 -6.81
N PRO A 55 1.81 -13.64 -5.54
CA PRO A 55 2.91 -14.54 -5.19
C PRO A 55 2.62 -16.00 -5.53
N LYS A 56 3.68 -16.75 -5.86
CA LYS A 56 3.69 -18.21 -6.04
C LYS A 56 4.52 -18.86 -4.94
N TYR A 57 4.31 -20.15 -4.70
CA TYR A 57 5.21 -20.94 -3.85
C TYR A 57 6.24 -21.69 -4.71
N ALA A 58 7.41 -21.96 -4.14
CA ALA A 58 8.48 -22.76 -4.72
C ALA A 58 8.49 -24.18 -4.14
N GLU A 59 9.29 -25.07 -4.74
CA GLU A 59 9.45 -26.46 -4.29
C GLU A 59 9.93 -26.60 -2.84
N SER A 60 10.63 -25.59 -2.30
CA SER A 60 11.04 -25.55 -0.89
C SER A 60 9.88 -25.35 0.10
N CYS A 61 8.63 -25.23 -0.36
CA CYS A 61 7.48 -25.04 0.49
C CYS A 61 7.11 -26.33 1.26
N ARG A 62 7.24 -26.29 2.59
CA ARG A 62 6.81 -27.39 3.47
C ARG A 62 5.30 -27.44 3.76
N ARG A 63 4.50 -26.63 3.05
CA ARG A 63 3.03 -26.55 3.17
C ARG A 63 2.52 -26.24 4.59
N CYS A 64 3.19 -25.34 5.32
CA CYS A 64 2.86 -25.00 6.71
C CYS A 64 1.57 -24.17 6.92
N GLY A 65 0.83 -23.79 5.87
CA GLY A 65 -0.45 -23.09 6.00
C GLY A 65 -0.41 -21.60 6.37
N ARG A 66 0.69 -21.06 6.94
CA ARG A 66 0.78 -19.65 7.37
C ARG A 66 0.41 -18.61 6.31
N CYS A 67 0.69 -18.89 5.04
CA CYS A 67 0.34 -17.99 3.94
C CYS A 67 -1.17 -17.90 3.68
N VAL A 68 -1.93 -18.95 4.04
CA VAL A 68 -3.39 -19.01 3.98
C VAL A 68 -3.96 -18.17 5.12
N GLU A 69 -3.53 -18.44 6.35
CA GLU A 69 -3.98 -17.71 7.56
C GLU A 69 -3.70 -16.21 7.49
N ALA A 70 -2.55 -15.81 6.95
CA ALA A 70 -2.16 -14.41 6.86
C ALA A 70 -2.82 -13.65 5.70
N CYS A 71 -3.61 -14.31 4.84
CA CYS A 71 -4.23 -13.65 3.70
C CYS A 71 -5.55 -12.98 4.11
N PRO A 72 -5.62 -11.64 4.18
CA PRO A 72 -6.81 -10.93 4.67
C PRO A 72 -8.01 -11.02 3.71
N VAL A 73 -7.79 -11.52 2.50
CA VAL A 73 -8.78 -11.65 1.42
C VAL A 73 -8.89 -13.09 0.94
N GLU A 74 -8.32 -14.05 1.69
CA GLU A 74 -8.45 -15.49 1.43
C GLU A 74 -8.04 -15.92 -0.01
N ALA A 75 -7.14 -15.18 -0.64
CA ALA A 75 -6.72 -15.44 -2.02
C ALA A 75 -5.81 -16.67 -2.19
N VAL A 76 -5.47 -17.40 -1.12
CA VAL A 76 -4.57 -18.56 -1.18
C VAL A 76 -5.36 -19.82 -0.88
N ASP A 77 -5.47 -20.71 -1.85
CA ASP A 77 -6.17 -21.98 -1.70
C ASP A 77 -5.43 -22.88 -0.69
N ALA A 78 -6.16 -23.39 0.32
CA ALA A 78 -5.57 -24.15 1.42
C ALA A 78 -4.97 -25.51 1.00
N THR A 79 -5.47 -26.09 -0.10
CA THR A 79 -5.08 -27.44 -0.55
C THR A 79 -3.93 -27.40 -1.54
N THR A 80 -4.01 -26.51 -2.52
CA THR A 80 -3.09 -26.37 -3.64
C THR A 80 -2.04 -25.30 -3.39
N LEU A 81 -2.25 -24.39 -2.42
CA LEU A 81 -1.43 -23.22 -2.14
C LEU A 81 -1.31 -22.23 -3.32
N LYS A 82 -2.15 -22.39 -4.35
CA LYS A 82 -2.22 -21.46 -5.48
C LYS A 82 -2.87 -20.16 -5.04
N THR A 83 -2.34 -19.04 -5.55
CA THR A 83 -2.92 -17.72 -5.31
C THR A 83 -3.91 -17.40 -6.43
N ASP A 84 -5.16 -17.09 -6.06
CA ASP A 84 -6.13 -16.49 -6.95
C ASP A 84 -5.71 -15.05 -7.28
N LYS A 85 -5.47 -14.79 -8.56
CA LYS A 85 -5.02 -13.47 -9.03
C LYS A 85 -6.13 -12.42 -9.00
N GLY A 86 -7.39 -12.81 -9.15
CA GLY A 86 -8.52 -11.89 -9.12
C GLY A 86 -8.82 -11.39 -7.71
N THR A 87 -8.61 -12.25 -6.71
CA THR A 87 -8.83 -11.92 -5.30
C THR A 87 -7.60 -11.29 -4.63
N CYS A 88 -6.39 -11.61 -5.10
CA CYS A 88 -5.15 -11.15 -4.47
C CYS A 88 -4.92 -9.62 -4.61
N ILE A 89 -4.99 -8.90 -3.48
CA ILE A 89 -4.72 -7.46 -3.39
C ILE A 89 -3.23 -7.07 -3.37
N ALA A 90 -2.33 -8.03 -3.59
CA ALA A 90 -0.87 -7.83 -3.63
C ALA A 90 -0.26 -7.15 -2.37
N CYS A 91 -0.83 -7.37 -1.18
CA CYS A 91 -0.32 -6.80 0.08
C CYS A 91 1.02 -7.41 0.57
N MET A 92 1.45 -8.53 -0.03
CA MET A 92 2.68 -9.27 0.30
C MET A 92 2.76 -9.87 1.72
N GLY A 93 1.68 -9.84 2.52
CA GLY A 93 1.67 -10.45 3.86
C GLY A 93 2.07 -11.93 3.86
N CYS A 94 1.55 -12.70 2.90
CA CYS A 94 1.87 -14.12 2.75
C CYS A 94 3.36 -14.41 2.40
N VAL A 95 4.05 -13.45 1.79
CA VAL A 95 5.50 -13.52 1.52
C VAL A 95 6.28 -13.26 2.82
N ALA A 96 5.87 -12.23 3.56
CA ALA A 96 6.53 -11.80 4.79
C ALA A 96 6.48 -12.87 5.90
N VAL A 97 5.35 -13.58 6.05
CA VAL A 97 5.19 -14.59 7.11
C VAL A 97 5.77 -15.96 6.76
N CYS A 98 6.24 -16.17 5.52
CA CYS A 98 6.71 -17.47 5.06
C CYS A 98 8.08 -17.80 5.70
N PRO A 99 8.16 -18.79 6.61
CA PRO A 99 9.40 -19.07 7.34
C PRO A 99 10.51 -19.61 6.42
N ASP A 100 10.13 -20.37 5.39
CA ASP A 100 11.06 -20.97 4.43
C ASP A 100 11.40 -20.04 3.26
N ARG A 101 10.84 -18.81 3.24
CA ARG A 101 10.92 -17.88 2.10
C ARG A 101 10.53 -18.51 0.76
N ALA A 102 9.73 -19.58 0.80
CA ALA A 102 9.29 -20.33 -0.37
C ALA A 102 8.22 -19.60 -1.17
N ARG A 103 7.57 -18.57 -0.61
CA ARG A 103 6.55 -17.78 -1.29
C ARG A 103 7.14 -16.49 -1.85
N THR A 104 7.14 -16.35 -3.18
CA THR A 104 7.89 -15.29 -3.87
C THR A 104 7.11 -14.70 -5.05
N VAL A 105 7.59 -13.54 -5.52
CA VAL A 105 7.11 -12.87 -6.74
C VAL A 105 8.28 -12.80 -7.72
N ASN A 106 8.00 -12.83 -9.02
CA ASN A 106 9.05 -12.72 -10.04
C ASN A 106 9.80 -11.37 -9.90
N GLY A 107 11.12 -11.45 -9.69
CA GLY A 107 11.97 -10.28 -9.51
C GLY A 107 11.94 -9.27 -10.66
N LEU A 108 11.70 -9.71 -11.90
CA LEU A 108 11.51 -8.81 -13.05
C LEU A 108 10.22 -8.00 -12.90
N LEU A 109 9.14 -8.61 -12.44
CA LEU A 109 7.88 -7.91 -12.18
C LEU A 109 8.03 -6.91 -11.03
N VAL A 110 8.78 -7.27 -9.98
CA VAL A 110 9.10 -6.35 -8.88
C VAL A 110 9.87 -5.13 -9.39
N LYS A 111 10.85 -5.32 -10.28
CA LYS A 111 11.60 -4.21 -10.90
C LYS A 111 10.70 -3.35 -11.80
N ALA A 112 9.80 -3.95 -12.58
CA ALA A 112 8.85 -3.22 -13.41
C ALA A 112 7.89 -2.37 -12.56
N ALA A 113 7.35 -2.94 -11.47
CA ALA A 113 6.50 -2.21 -10.53
C ALA A 113 7.26 -1.05 -9.88
N ALA A 114 8.51 -1.26 -9.47
CA ALA A 114 9.37 -0.19 -8.98
C ALA A 114 9.52 0.94 -10.01
N LEU A 115 9.87 0.64 -11.26
CA LEU A 115 10.02 1.67 -12.30
C LEU A 115 8.72 2.46 -12.53
N ALA A 116 7.57 1.79 -12.52
CA ALA A 116 6.27 2.44 -12.64
C ALA A 116 6.00 3.41 -11.47
N ILE A 117 6.29 2.98 -10.23
CA ILE A 117 6.15 3.82 -9.03
C ILE A 117 7.13 5.00 -9.09
N LYS A 118 8.40 4.78 -9.44
CA LYS A 118 9.41 5.85 -9.54
C LYS A 118 8.97 6.98 -10.48
N LYS A 119 8.31 6.65 -11.59
CA LYS A 119 7.82 7.64 -12.56
C LYS A 119 6.77 8.60 -11.95
N GLN A 120 5.95 8.10 -11.02
CA GLN A 120 4.83 8.86 -10.43
C GLN A 120 5.18 9.46 -9.06
N GLU A 121 6.03 8.76 -8.31
CA GLU A 121 6.26 8.94 -6.86
C GLU A 121 7.74 9.12 -6.52
N GLY A 122 8.59 9.46 -7.51
CA GLY A 122 10.04 9.54 -7.31
C GLY A 122 10.51 10.75 -6.47
N GLY A 123 9.67 11.77 -6.33
CA GLY A 123 9.96 12.98 -5.55
C GLY A 123 9.25 13.01 -4.19
N ARG A 124 9.66 13.96 -3.34
CA ARG A 124 8.93 14.26 -2.09
C ARG A 124 7.56 14.84 -2.43
N LYS A 125 6.53 14.32 -1.77
CA LYS A 125 5.15 14.83 -1.84
C LYS A 125 4.78 15.39 -0.48
N GLU A 126 4.52 16.69 -0.43
CA GLU A 126 4.15 17.37 0.80
C GLU A 126 2.73 17.05 1.24
N ALA A 127 2.47 17.13 2.54
CA ALA A 127 1.12 16.98 3.07
C ALA A 127 0.30 18.25 2.78
N GLU A 128 -0.92 18.04 2.27
CA GLU A 128 -1.86 19.09 1.86
C GLU A 128 -3.15 18.98 2.69
N LEU A 129 -3.71 20.12 3.10
CA LEU A 129 -5.02 20.17 3.73
C LEU A 129 -6.09 20.35 2.65
N PHE A 130 -7.07 19.45 2.64
CA PHE A 130 -8.28 19.62 1.84
C PHE A 130 -9.42 19.98 2.79
N SER A 131 -9.87 21.25 2.76
CA SER A 131 -11.01 21.75 3.54
C SER A 131 -11.96 22.51 2.60
N VAL A 132 -13.27 22.39 2.82
CA VAL A 132 -14.25 23.33 2.25
C VAL A 132 -14.34 24.50 3.22
N ALA A 133 -14.11 25.72 2.72
CA ALA A 133 -14.35 26.94 3.46
C ALA A 133 -15.82 27.36 3.30
#